data_AF-A0A7L9WTE6-F1
#
_entry.id   AF-A0A7L9WTE6-F1
#
_cell.length_a   1.000
_cell.length_b   1.000
_cell.length_c   1.000
_cell.angle_alpha   90.00
_cell.angle_beta   90.00
_cell.angle_gamma   90.00
#
_symmetry.space_group_name_H-M   'P 1'
#
loop_
_entity.id
_entity.type
_entity.pdbx_description
1 polymer ?
#
loop_
_entity_poly.entity_id
_entity_poly.type
_entity_poly.pdbx_seq_one_letter_code
_entity_poly.pdbx_strand_id
1 'polypeptide(L)'
;MNNANNPIISDMQAFRSEIFGLMDFRGMSYLMKRAPISNDPEARERLARTGDTSDEAISRRLKAAEKVSGMAQKEIAAHLGLSPTTLNSQVLSGRPSVKLMRYFYRSFRIDFNFILHGDLPQLPSNVQMELLAALGEREPS
;
A
#
# COMPACT_ATOMS: atom_id res chain seq x y z
N MET A 1 -11.13 31.64 11.29
CA MET A 1 -10.52 32.48 10.24
C MET A 1 -10.27 31.61 9.02
N ASN A 2 -10.80 32.05 7.89
CA ASN A 2 -10.98 31.30 6.65
C ASN A 2 -9.65 31.01 5.95
N ASN A 3 -9.37 29.75 5.61
CA ASN A 3 -8.29 29.39 4.70
C ASN A 3 -8.87 28.99 3.32
N ALA A 4 -9.61 29.92 2.70
CA ALA A 4 -10.25 29.74 1.40
C ALA A 4 -9.38 30.23 0.22
N ASN A 5 -8.16 30.71 0.45
CA ASN A 5 -7.31 31.33 -0.57
C ASN A 5 -5.96 30.61 -0.71
N ASN A 6 -5.97 29.28 -0.81
CA ASN A 6 -4.79 28.53 -1.23
C ASN A 6 -5.00 28.09 -2.70
N PRO A 7 -4.31 28.69 -3.69
CA PRO A 7 -4.59 28.47 -5.12
C PRO A 7 -4.48 26.99 -5.54
N ILE A 8 -3.59 26.24 -4.89
CA ILE A 8 -3.40 24.80 -5.11
C ILE A 8 -4.67 24.00 -4.75
N ILE A 9 -5.41 24.40 -3.72
CA ILE A 9 -6.63 23.71 -3.28
C ILE A 9 -7.79 24.00 -4.24
N SER A 10 -7.88 25.22 -4.78
CA SER A 10 -8.87 25.61 -5.79
C SER A 10 -8.63 24.87 -7.11
N ASP A 11 -7.38 24.75 -7.54
CA ASP A 11 -7.01 24.05 -8.77
C ASP A 11 -7.26 22.53 -8.64
N MET A 12 -7.04 21.95 -7.46
CA MET A 12 -7.41 20.56 -7.18
C MET A 12 -8.93 20.33 -7.11
N GLN A 13 -9.72 21.32 -6.68
CA GLN A 13 -11.19 21.25 -6.69
C GLN A 13 -11.73 21.32 -8.12
N ALA A 14 -11.20 22.24 -8.94
CA ALA A 14 -11.57 22.41 -10.34
C ALA A 14 -11.23 21.17 -11.18
N PHE A 15 -10.01 20.63 -11.01
CA PHE A 15 -9.57 19.40 -11.67
C PHE A 15 -10.42 18.20 -11.25
N ARG A 16 -10.80 18.11 -9.97
CA ARG A 16 -11.73 17.07 -9.48
C ARG A 16 -13.10 17.20 -10.16
N SER A 17 -13.69 18.40 -10.25
CA SER A 17 -15.00 18.59 -10.90
C SER A 17 -15.01 18.26 -12.39
N GLU A 18 -13.94 18.55 -13.14
CA GLU A 18 -13.85 18.17 -14.56
C GLU A 18 -13.69 16.66 -14.76
N ILE A 19 -12.83 16.01 -13.96
CA ILE A 19 -12.65 14.55 -13.99
C ILE A 19 -13.94 13.82 -13.58
N PHE A 20 -14.67 14.36 -12.60
CA PHE A 20 -15.94 13.79 -12.16
C PHE A 20 -17.10 13.97 -13.16
N GLY A 21 -17.01 14.93 -14.08
CA GLY A 21 -18.00 15.13 -15.15
C GLY A 21 -17.87 14.19 -16.35
N LEU A 22 -16.70 13.58 -16.54
CA LEU A 22 -16.35 12.79 -17.74
C LEU A 22 -16.35 11.27 -17.52
N MET A 23 -16.56 10.79 -16.29
CA MET A 23 -16.39 9.39 -15.93
C MET A 23 -17.72 8.71 -15.56
N ASP A 24 -17.90 7.45 -15.97
CA ASP A 24 -19.11 6.68 -15.72
C ASP A 24 -19.27 6.29 -14.23
N PHE A 25 -20.45 5.78 -13.86
CA PHE A 25 -20.78 5.42 -12.48
C PHE A 25 -19.87 4.32 -11.89
N ARG A 26 -19.26 3.46 -12.74
CA ARG A 26 -18.28 2.45 -12.30
C ARG A 26 -16.93 3.10 -12.01
N GLY A 27 -16.48 4.04 -12.85
CA GLY A 27 -15.31 4.87 -12.63
C GLY A 27 -15.43 5.72 -11.37
N MET A 28 -16.62 6.29 -11.12
CA MET A 28 -16.96 6.99 -9.87
C MET A 28 -16.86 6.06 -8.65
N SER A 29 -17.48 4.88 -8.72
CA SER A 29 -17.45 3.91 -7.63
C SER A 29 -16.01 3.45 -7.32
N TYR A 30 -15.16 3.31 -8.34
CA TYR A 30 -13.76 2.95 -8.20
C TYR A 30 -12.94 4.07 -7.54
N LEU A 31 -13.13 5.32 -7.96
CA LEU A 31 -12.47 6.49 -7.37
C LEU A 31 -12.96 6.80 -5.95
N MET A 32 -14.24 6.58 -5.65
CA MET A 32 -14.81 6.81 -4.32
C MET A 32 -14.49 5.70 -3.30
N LYS A 33 -14.14 4.48 -3.77
CA LYS A 33 -13.63 3.41 -2.89
C LYS A 33 -12.18 3.62 -2.47
N ARG A 34 -11.38 4.34 -3.26
CA ARG A 34 -10.08 4.83 -2.83
C ARG A 34 -10.29 6.10 -2.02
N ALA A 35 -10.38 5.95 -0.68
CA ALA A 35 -10.22 7.10 0.19
C ALA A 35 -8.96 7.86 -0.26
N PRO A 36 -9.02 9.19 -0.49
CA PRO A 36 -7.81 9.94 -0.83
C PRO A 36 -6.83 9.69 0.30
N ILE A 37 -5.71 9.02 0.00
CA ILE A 37 -4.61 8.85 0.96
C ILE A 37 -4.25 10.26 1.38
N SER A 38 -4.57 10.64 2.61
CA SER A 38 -4.29 11.99 3.06
C SER A 38 -2.78 12.20 2.98
N ASN A 39 -2.36 13.34 2.45
CA ASN A 39 -0.96 13.76 2.49
C ASN A 39 -0.48 14.08 3.92
N ASP A 40 -1.37 13.99 4.91
CA ASP A 40 -1.03 14.02 6.33
C ASP A 40 -0.02 12.91 6.68
N PRO A 41 1.21 13.26 7.11
CA PRO A 41 2.24 12.28 7.46
C PRO A 41 1.76 11.30 8.53
N GLU A 42 1.06 11.77 9.56
CA GLU A 42 0.63 10.91 10.67
C GLU A 42 -0.39 9.85 10.22
N ALA A 43 -1.32 10.22 9.33
CA ALA A 43 -2.27 9.26 8.78
C ALA A 43 -1.59 8.16 7.97
N ARG A 44 -0.52 8.49 7.23
CA ARG A 44 0.28 7.51 6.48
C ARG A 44 1.03 6.57 7.42
N GLU A 45 1.62 7.11 8.48
CA GLU A 45 2.30 6.32 9.52
C GLU A 45 1.33 5.39 10.26
N ARG A 46 0.16 5.91 10.68
CA ARG A 46 -0.91 5.09 11.26
C ARG A 46 -1.35 3.98 10.30
N LEU A 47 -1.49 4.29 9.02
CA LEU A 47 -1.90 3.32 8.01
C LEU A 47 -0.82 2.27 7.75
N ALA A 48 0.46 2.61 7.84
CA ALA A 48 1.57 1.67 7.75
C ALA A 48 1.84 0.92 9.06
N ARG A 49 1.23 1.34 10.17
CA ARG A 49 1.58 0.91 11.54
C ARG A 49 3.07 1.12 11.82
N THR A 50 3.59 2.31 11.50
CA THR A 50 5.00 2.65 11.67
C THR A 50 5.43 2.46 13.13
N GLY A 51 6.55 1.78 13.35
CA GLY A 51 7.10 1.42 14.66
C GLY A 51 6.56 0.12 15.26
N ASP A 52 5.42 -0.40 14.77
CA ASP A 52 4.83 -1.65 15.27
C ASP A 52 5.47 -2.87 14.60
N THR A 53 6.31 -3.59 15.33
CA THR A 53 6.99 -4.81 14.87
C THR A 53 6.25 -6.10 15.19
N SER A 54 4.97 -6.03 15.57
CA SER A 54 4.16 -7.23 15.81
C SER A 54 4.00 -8.06 14.55
N ASP A 55 3.88 -9.38 14.73
CA ASP A 55 3.57 -10.35 13.67
C ASP A 55 2.33 -9.91 12.85
N GLU A 56 1.30 -9.36 13.51
CA GLU A 56 0.10 -8.85 12.82
C GLU A 56 0.40 -7.66 11.90
N ALA A 57 1.18 -6.68 12.38
CA ALA A 57 1.55 -5.51 11.59
C ALA A 57 2.42 -5.91 10.38
N ILE A 58 3.36 -6.84 10.58
CA ILE A 58 4.22 -7.34 9.50
C ILE A 58 3.39 -8.12 8.48
N SER A 59 2.49 -9.01 8.94
CA SER A 59 1.56 -9.77 8.09
C SER A 59 0.74 -8.85 7.18
N ARG A 60 0.16 -7.79 7.76
CA ARG A 60 -0.60 -6.79 7.01
C ARG A 60 0.24 -6.09 5.93
N ARG A 61 1.50 -5.78 6.22
CA ARG A 61 2.42 -5.13 5.25
C ARG A 61 2.90 -6.10 4.17
N LEU A 62 3.08 -7.38 4.48
CA LEU A 62 3.35 -8.41 3.49
C LEU A 62 2.18 -8.60 2.53
N LYS A 63 0.94 -8.64 3.04
CA LYS A 63 -0.26 -8.67 2.19
C LYS A 63 -0.33 -7.46 1.26
N ALA A 64 0.01 -6.27 1.76
CA ALA A 64 0.09 -5.08 0.92
C ALA A 64 1.18 -5.20 -0.16
N ALA A 65 2.36 -5.73 0.19
CA ALA A 65 3.42 -5.99 -0.78
C ALA A 65 3.02 -7.02 -1.85
N GLU A 66 2.30 -8.08 -1.48
CA GLU A 66 1.73 -9.04 -2.43
C GLU A 66 0.75 -8.36 -3.39
N LYS A 67 -0.17 -7.53 -2.89
CA LYS A 67 -1.10 -6.77 -3.73
C LYS A 67 -0.36 -5.84 -4.70
N VAL A 68 0.64 -5.10 -4.23
CA VAL A 68 1.45 -4.18 -5.05
C VAL A 68 2.23 -4.93 -6.12
N SER A 69 2.65 -6.16 -5.85
CA SER A 69 3.34 -6.97 -6.86
C SER A 69 2.46 -7.31 -8.07
N GLY A 70 1.14 -7.32 -7.91
CA GLY A 70 0.18 -7.76 -8.93
C GLY A 70 0.27 -9.25 -9.28
N MET A 71 1.12 -10.02 -8.58
CA MET A 71 1.34 -11.44 -8.84
C MET A 71 0.45 -12.30 -7.95
N ALA A 72 0.07 -13.47 -8.47
CA ALA A 72 -0.56 -14.48 -7.63
C ALA A 72 0.48 -15.06 -6.65
N GLN A 73 0.05 -15.38 -5.43
CA GLN A 73 0.93 -15.93 -4.39
C GLN A 73 1.67 -17.21 -4.86
N LYS A 74 1.03 -18.04 -5.70
CA LYS A 74 1.67 -19.22 -6.32
C LYS A 74 2.88 -18.85 -7.20
N GLU A 75 2.84 -17.71 -7.88
CA GLU A 75 3.91 -17.25 -8.78
C GLU A 75 5.07 -16.70 -7.95
N ILE A 76 4.78 -15.93 -6.92
CA ILE A 76 5.79 -15.46 -5.94
C ILE A 76 6.51 -16.65 -5.31
N ALA A 77 5.75 -17.68 -4.90
CA ALA A 77 6.30 -18.91 -4.33
C ALA A 77 7.23 -19.62 -5.32
N ALA A 78 6.82 -19.72 -6.59
CA ALA A 78 7.64 -20.31 -7.66
C ALA A 78 8.95 -19.53 -7.88
N HIS A 79 8.92 -18.19 -7.92
CA HIS A 79 10.13 -17.36 -8.03
C HIS A 79 11.09 -17.55 -6.85
N LEU A 80 10.54 -17.84 -5.67
CA LEU A 80 11.30 -18.12 -4.47
C LEU A 80 11.69 -19.59 -4.33
N GLY A 81 11.27 -20.49 -5.22
CA GLY A 81 11.45 -21.93 -5.05
C GLY A 81 10.86 -22.46 -3.74
N LEU A 82 9.72 -21.90 -3.33
CA LEU A 82 8.97 -22.29 -2.13
C LEU A 82 7.64 -22.95 -2.54
N SER A 83 7.05 -23.72 -1.63
CA SER A 83 5.66 -24.14 -1.80
C SER A 83 4.72 -22.94 -1.56
N PRO A 84 3.54 -22.88 -2.21
CA PRO A 84 2.53 -21.85 -1.92
C PRO A 84 2.14 -21.81 -0.44
N THR A 85 2.03 -22.97 0.22
CA THR A 85 1.71 -23.09 1.64
C THR A 85 2.79 -22.45 2.53
N THR A 86 4.07 -22.63 2.19
CA THR A 86 5.18 -22.03 2.94
C THR A 86 5.18 -20.51 2.82
N LEU A 87 4.93 -19.98 1.62
CA LEU A 87 4.80 -18.54 1.43
C LEU A 87 3.61 -17.99 2.22
N ASN A 88 2.45 -18.62 2.09
CA ASN A 88 1.24 -18.22 2.82
C ASN A 88 1.47 -18.23 4.34
N SER A 89 2.17 -19.23 4.88
CA SER A 89 2.52 -19.27 6.30
C SER A 89 3.40 -18.09 6.72
N GLN A 90 4.42 -17.73 5.93
CA GLN A 90 5.27 -16.56 6.22
C GLN A 90 4.46 -15.26 6.22
N VAL A 91 3.54 -15.11 5.26
CA VAL A 91 2.69 -13.92 5.15
C VAL A 91 1.72 -13.85 6.32
N LEU A 92 0.92 -14.89 6.55
CA LEU A 92 -0.11 -14.90 7.59
C LEU A 92 0.47 -14.73 8.99
N SER A 93 1.59 -15.41 9.29
CA SER A 93 2.26 -15.30 10.59
C SER A 93 3.08 -14.03 10.76
N GLY A 94 3.27 -13.21 9.71
CA GLY A 94 4.12 -12.03 9.80
C GLY A 94 5.59 -12.32 10.03
N ARG A 95 6.07 -13.51 9.59
CA ARG A 95 7.44 -13.97 9.81
C ARG A 95 8.13 -14.20 8.46
N PRO A 96 8.46 -13.13 7.72
CA PRO A 96 9.05 -13.25 6.40
C PRO A 96 10.50 -13.73 6.50
N SER A 97 10.86 -14.65 5.62
CA SER A 97 12.27 -14.99 5.43
C SER A 97 13.04 -13.83 4.77
N VAL A 98 14.34 -13.74 5.04
CA VAL A 98 15.25 -12.81 4.34
C VAL A 98 15.22 -13.01 2.82
N LYS A 99 14.88 -14.22 2.35
CA LYS A 99 14.71 -14.51 0.92
C LYS A 99 13.49 -13.78 0.34
N LEU A 100 12.35 -13.85 1.03
CA LEU A 100 11.11 -13.15 0.65
C LEU A 100 11.30 -11.63 0.66
N MET A 101 11.91 -11.08 1.72
CA MET A 101 12.17 -9.63 1.80
C MET A 101 13.11 -9.16 0.69
N ARG A 102 14.19 -9.90 0.40
CA ARG A 102 15.09 -9.59 -0.72
C ARG A 102 14.38 -9.61 -2.07
N TYR A 103 13.45 -10.55 -2.26
CA TYR A 103 12.67 -10.61 -3.50
C TYR A 103 11.81 -9.36 -3.67
N PHE A 104 11.07 -8.95 -2.63
CA PHE A 104 10.28 -7.73 -2.68
C PHE A 104 11.11 -6.46 -2.90
N TYR A 105 12.27 -6.36 -2.26
CA TYR A 105 13.19 -5.25 -2.47
C TYR A 105 13.72 -5.19 -3.92
N ARG A 106 14.20 -6.32 -4.45
CA ARG A 106 14.83 -6.36 -5.78
C ARG A 106 13.84 -6.19 -6.92
N SER A 107 12.66 -6.79 -6.80
CA SER A 107 11.66 -6.81 -7.87
C SER A 107 10.71 -5.61 -7.81
N PHE A 108 10.37 -5.14 -6.60
CA PHE A 108 9.31 -4.13 -6.39
C PHE A 108 9.76 -2.90 -5.61
N ARG A 109 11.05 -2.80 -5.24
CA ARG A 109 11.61 -1.69 -4.45
C ARG A 109 10.92 -1.49 -3.09
N ILE A 110 10.35 -2.55 -2.53
CA ILE A 110 9.77 -2.56 -1.19
C ILE A 110 10.87 -2.93 -0.20
N ASP A 111 11.27 -1.95 0.60
CA ASP A 111 12.37 -2.07 1.56
C ASP A 111 12.03 -2.90 2.81
N PHE A 112 13.07 -3.41 3.47
CA PHE A 112 12.92 -4.24 4.67
C PHE A 112 12.38 -3.42 5.84
N ASN A 113 12.77 -2.16 5.96
CA ASN A 113 12.30 -1.26 6.99
C ASN A 113 10.79 -1.02 6.85
N PHE A 114 10.28 -0.95 5.62
CA PHE A 114 8.83 -0.97 5.41
C PHE A 114 8.20 -2.28 5.90
N ILE A 115 8.72 -3.44 5.49
CA ILE A 115 8.15 -4.75 5.85
C ILE A 115 8.17 -4.98 7.37
N LEU A 116 9.24 -4.58 8.07
CA LEU A 116 9.48 -4.89 9.49
C LEU A 116 9.02 -3.77 10.43
N HIS A 117 9.27 -2.50 10.09
CA HIS A 117 8.91 -1.33 10.90
C HIS A 117 7.82 -0.41 10.33
N GLY A 118 7.53 -0.45 9.02
CA GLY A 118 6.47 0.35 8.41
C GLY A 118 7.00 1.69 7.90
N ASP A 119 8.31 1.79 7.70
CA ASP A 119 8.97 3.01 7.28
C ASP A 119 8.75 3.27 5.78
N LEU A 120 8.02 4.35 5.49
CA LEU A 120 7.74 4.82 4.14
C LEU A 120 8.83 5.71 3.51
N PRO A 121 9.57 6.58 4.25
CA PRO A 121 10.41 7.61 3.64
C PRO A 121 11.50 7.10 2.68
N GLN A 122 11.97 5.86 2.87
CA GLN A 122 13.03 5.26 2.06
C GLN A 122 12.54 4.67 0.72
N LEU A 123 11.21 4.54 0.56
CA LEU A 123 10.62 3.95 -0.63
C LEU A 123 10.42 5.00 -1.74
N PRO A 124 10.47 4.60 -3.03
CA PRO A 124 10.05 5.47 -4.12
C PRO A 124 8.62 5.98 -3.94
N SER A 125 8.33 7.22 -4.33
CA SER A 125 7.02 7.86 -4.10
C SER A 125 5.84 7.08 -4.70
N ASN A 126 6.01 6.47 -5.88
CA ASN A 126 4.99 5.62 -6.50
C ASN A 126 4.72 4.36 -5.65
N VAL A 127 5.77 3.70 -5.16
CA VAL A 127 5.66 2.51 -4.31
C VAL A 127 4.97 2.86 -2.98
N GLN A 128 5.27 4.02 -2.39
CA GLN A 128 4.57 4.49 -1.19
C GLN A 128 3.06 4.64 -1.44
N MET A 129 2.66 5.26 -2.56
CA MET A 129 1.26 5.46 -2.89
C MET A 129 0.53 4.11 -3.10
N GLU A 130 1.16 3.18 -3.82
CA GLU A 130 0.59 1.85 -4.08
C GLU A 130 0.43 1.04 -2.79
N LEU A 131 1.44 1.05 -1.90
CA LEU A 131 1.38 0.37 -0.62
C LEU A 131 0.31 0.98 0.29
N LEU A 132 0.23 2.30 0.38
CA LEU A 132 -0.78 2.99 1.17
C LEU A 132 -2.20 2.72 0.64
N ALA A 133 -2.38 2.66 -0.68
CA ALA A 133 -3.64 2.25 -1.28
C ALA A 133 -3.99 0.81 -0.88
N ALA A 134 -3.04 -0.13 -1.03
CA ALA A 134 -3.24 -1.54 -0.68
C ALA A 134 -3.53 -1.77 0.81
N LEU A 135 -2.98 -0.93 1.69
CA LEU A 135 -3.20 -0.93 3.14
C LEU A 135 -4.55 -0.32 3.55
N GLY A 136 -5.07 0.63 2.76
CA GLY A 136 -6.36 1.30 2.98
C GLY A 136 -7.56 0.57 2.39
N GLU A 137 -7.33 -0.30 1.40
CA GLU A 137 -8.33 -1.25 0.88
C GLU A 137 -8.64 -2.32 1.94
N ARG A 138 -9.63 -2.02 2.79
CA ARG A 138 -10.23 -2.91 3.79
C ARG A 138 -10.48 -4.29 3.17
N GLU A 139 -10.00 -5.37 3.80
CA GLU A 139 -10.44 -6.73 3.46
C GLU A 139 -11.98 -6.79 3.66
N PRO A 140 -12.75 -7.34 2.69
CA PRO A 140 -14.15 -7.64 2.96
C PRO A 140 -14.21 -8.64 4.11
N SER A 141 -14.98 -8.28 5.13
CA SER A 141 -15.29 -9.10 6.31
C SER A 141 -16.04 -10.37 5.92
#